data_AF-B0X8R3-F1
#
_entry.id   AF-B0X8R3-F1
#
_cell.length_a   1.000
_cell.length_b   1.000
_cell.length_c   1.000
_cell.angle_alpha   90.00
_cell.angle_beta   90.00
_cell.angle_gamma   90.00
#
_symmetry.space_group_name_H-M   'P 1'
#
loop_
_entity.id
_entity.type
_entity.pdbx_description
1 polymer ?
#
loop_
_entity_poly.entity_id
_entity_poly.type
_entity_poly.pdbx_seq_one_letter_code
_entity_poly.pdbx_strand_id
1 'polypeptide(L)'
;RSVETFAEEEKGEFARLSSFMGDIAIDDLVKGTLGPKGMDKILVAHGRSAGQVEDDEIGDGTTSVTVLASEMLREAEKLIEQKLHPQTIIAGWRAATKATPSALITAAQDNPKEVEKFREDLMKIAWMTLRSKILSQQNYFVKLAVDAVMRMK
;
A
#
# COMPACT_ATOMS: atom_id res chain seq x y z
N ARG A 1 13.32 37.49 20.36
CA ARG A 1 12.54 37.20 19.14
C ARG A 1 13.25 36.24 18.20
N SER A 2 14.52 36.46 17.83
CA SER A 2 15.29 35.52 16.99
C SER A 2 15.54 34.16 17.65
N VAL A 3 15.90 34.11 18.93
CA VAL A 3 16.24 32.87 19.65
C VAL A 3 15.03 31.92 19.81
N GLU A 4 13.83 32.47 19.97
CA GLU A 4 12.58 31.69 20.09
C GLU A 4 12.19 31.06 18.75
N THR A 5 12.33 31.79 17.63
CA THR A 5 12.08 31.24 16.28
C THR A 5 13.05 30.11 15.93
N PHE A 6 14.34 30.21 16.27
CA PHE A 6 15.29 29.12 16.04
C PHE A 6 14.98 27.88 16.88
N ALA A 7 14.57 28.06 18.14
CA ALA A 7 14.19 26.95 19.01
C ALA A 7 12.88 26.28 18.58
N GLU A 8 11.93 27.03 18.01
CA GLU A 8 10.71 26.48 17.42
C GLU A 8 10.97 25.74 16.10
N GLU A 9 11.88 26.24 15.28
CA GLU A 9 12.29 25.62 14.02
C GLU A 9 13.02 24.29 14.26
N GLU A 10 13.96 24.26 15.21
CA GLU A 10 14.71 23.06 15.60
C GLU A 10 13.79 21.98 16.23
N LYS A 11 12.81 22.40 17.06
CA LYS A 11 11.76 21.50 17.56
C LYS A 11 10.86 20.97 16.44
N GLY A 12 10.54 21.80 15.46
CA GLY A 12 9.72 21.44 14.30
C GLY A 12 10.42 20.43 13.40
N GLU A 13 11.73 20.57 13.18
CA GLU A 13 12.54 19.61 12.44
C GLU A 13 12.67 18.28 13.20
N PHE A 14 12.94 18.32 14.50
CA PHE A 14 13.03 17.11 15.33
C PHE A 14 11.71 16.32 15.36
N ALA A 15 10.57 17.01 15.48
CA ALA A 15 9.26 16.38 15.43
C ALA A 15 9.01 15.68 14.08
N ARG A 16 9.40 16.31 12.97
CA ARG A 16 9.29 15.71 11.62
C ARG A 16 10.16 14.46 11.50
N LEU A 17 11.43 14.55 11.89
CA LEU A 17 12.36 13.42 11.90
C LEU A 17 11.83 12.25 12.73
N SER A 18 11.27 12.53 13.92
CA SER A 18 10.69 11.49 14.76
C SER A 18 9.48 10.79 14.12
N SER A 19 8.66 11.55 13.38
CA SER A 19 7.54 11.01 12.62
C SER A 19 8.00 10.14 11.45
N PHE A 20 9.03 10.57 10.71
CA PHE A 20 9.61 9.78 9.61
C PHE A 20 10.19 8.45 10.12
N MET A 21 10.99 8.51 11.19
CA MET A 21 11.58 7.31 11.78
C MET A 21 10.52 6.34 12.31
N GLY A 22 9.45 6.86 12.91
CA GLY A 22 8.31 6.05 13.36
C GLY A 22 7.63 5.33 12.20
N ASP A 23 7.40 6.02 11.09
CA ASP A 23 6.75 5.45 9.91
C ASP A 23 7.62 4.40 9.20
N ILE A 24 8.94 4.66 9.09
CA ILE A 24 9.91 3.68 8.55
C ILE A 24 9.98 2.43 9.44
N ALA A 25 9.90 2.58 10.76
CA ALA A 25 9.90 1.42 11.66
C ALA A 25 8.64 0.55 11.51
N ILE A 26 7.48 1.17 11.29
CA ILE A 26 6.23 0.46 10.97
C ILE A 26 6.35 -0.18 9.57
N ASP A 27 6.96 0.50 8.61
CA ASP A 27 7.21 -0.03 7.28
C ASP A 27 8.02 -1.33 7.31
N ASP A 28 9.19 -1.31 7.96
CA ASP A 28 10.07 -2.48 8.04
C ASP A 28 9.35 -3.68 8.69
N LEU A 29 8.44 -3.41 9.63
CA LEU A 29 7.59 -4.42 10.25
C LEU A 29 6.58 -5.02 9.26
N VAL A 30 5.89 -4.16 8.51
CA VAL A 30 4.79 -4.53 7.59
C VAL A 30 5.33 -5.09 6.27
N LYS A 31 6.49 -4.64 5.79
CA LYS A 31 7.17 -5.14 4.58
C LYS A 31 7.48 -6.62 4.64
N GLY A 32 7.71 -7.16 5.84
CA GLY A 32 7.86 -8.59 6.07
C GLY A 32 6.62 -9.44 5.77
N THR A 33 5.45 -8.82 5.56
CA THR A 33 4.18 -9.47 5.20
C THR A 33 3.88 -9.39 3.70
N LEU A 34 4.70 -8.69 2.91
CA LEU A 34 4.41 -8.41 1.50
C LEU A 34 4.68 -9.62 0.59
N GLY A 35 3.68 -9.97 -0.22
CA GLY A 35 3.77 -10.94 -1.31
C GLY A 35 3.66 -12.41 -0.89
N PRO A 36 3.84 -13.36 -1.84
CA PRO A 36 3.59 -14.80 -1.62
C PRO A 36 4.54 -15.49 -0.63
N LYS A 37 5.65 -14.83 -0.28
CA LYS A 37 6.61 -15.27 0.74
C LYS A 37 6.59 -14.38 1.98
N GLY A 38 5.64 -13.45 2.05
CA GLY A 38 5.40 -12.66 3.24
C GLY A 38 5.08 -13.58 4.42
N MET A 39 5.61 -13.23 5.60
CA MET A 39 5.38 -13.98 6.82
C MET A 39 4.14 -13.45 7.51
N ASP A 40 3.23 -14.34 7.87
CA ASP A 40 2.13 -13.99 8.76
C ASP A 40 2.66 -13.64 10.15
N LYS A 41 2.10 -12.59 10.74
CA LYS A 41 2.44 -12.16 12.10
C LYS A 41 1.39 -12.67 13.07
N ILE A 42 1.82 -13.43 14.08
CA ILE A 42 0.95 -13.81 15.20
C ILE A 42 0.90 -12.63 16.16
N LEU A 43 -0.26 -11.97 16.23
CA LEU A 43 -0.49 -10.86 17.15
C LEU A 43 -1.13 -11.37 18.44
N VAL A 44 -0.52 -11.08 19.58
CA VAL A 44 -1.12 -11.34 20.90
C VAL A 44 -1.68 -10.02 21.42
N ALA A 45 -2.98 -9.80 21.23
CA ALA A 45 -3.65 -8.57 21.63
C ALA A 45 -3.75 -8.47 23.17
N HIS A 46 -3.18 -7.40 23.74
CA HIS A 46 -3.43 -6.98 25.11
C HIS A 46 -4.31 -5.71 25.07
N GLY A 47 -5.63 -5.88 25.00
CA GLY A 47 -6.60 -4.77 24.91
C GLY A 47 -7.01 -4.37 23.48
N ARG A 48 -8.08 -3.57 23.36
CA ARG A 48 -8.72 -3.18 22.08
C ARG A 48 -7.81 -2.24 21.26
N SER A 49 -7.47 -2.65 20.04
CA SER A 49 -6.71 -1.88 19.06
C SER A 49 -7.62 -1.12 18.09
N ALA A 50 -7.27 0.15 17.83
CA ALA A 50 -7.91 1.02 16.82
C ALA A 50 -7.12 0.90 15.51
N GLY A 51 -7.71 0.29 14.47
CA GLY A 51 -7.02 0.15 13.18
C GLY A 51 -7.89 -0.41 12.04
N GLN A 52 -9.22 -0.38 12.17
CA GLN A 52 -10.12 -1.10 11.26
C GLN A 52 -10.55 -0.32 10.00
N VAL A 53 -10.16 0.95 9.84
CA VAL A 53 -10.86 1.86 8.90
C VAL A 53 -10.43 1.71 7.44
N GLU A 54 -9.25 1.15 7.15
CA GLU A 54 -8.70 1.10 5.78
C GLU A 54 -8.92 -0.22 5.03
N ASP A 55 -9.35 -1.28 5.71
CA ASP A 55 -9.64 -2.58 5.06
C ASP A 55 -11.00 -2.56 4.32
N ASP A 56 -11.93 -1.69 4.74
CA ASP A 56 -13.32 -1.66 4.26
C ASP A 56 -13.49 -1.19 2.80
N GLU A 57 -12.57 -0.39 2.25
CA GLU A 57 -12.71 0.15 0.88
C GLU A 57 -11.86 -0.58 -0.19
N ILE A 58 -10.71 -1.14 0.17
CA ILE A 58 -9.70 -1.62 -0.80
C ILE A 58 -9.57 -3.15 -0.79
N GLY A 59 -9.70 -3.81 0.36
CA GLY A 59 -9.72 -5.26 0.54
C GLY A 59 -8.42 -6.04 0.23
N ASP A 60 -7.63 -5.64 -0.77
CA ASP A 60 -6.32 -6.24 -1.11
C ASP A 60 -5.26 -5.15 -1.33
N GLY A 61 -3.99 -5.47 -1.04
CA GLY A 61 -2.87 -4.55 -1.26
C GLY A 61 -2.69 -3.45 -0.21
N THR A 62 -3.39 -3.49 0.94
CA THR A 62 -3.19 -2.57 2.07
C THR A 62 -1.72 -2.49 2.50
N THR A 63 -1.06 -3.64 2.64
CA THR A 63 0.39 -3.74 2.90
C THR A 63 1.22 -3.00 1.85
N SER A 64 0.89 -3.14 0.57
CA SER A 64 1.64 -2.51 -0.53
C SER A 64 1.47 -0.99 -0.52
N VAL A 65 0.29 -0.49 -0.19
CA VAL A 65 0.01 0.95 -0.05
C VAL A 65 0.80 1.54 1.11
N THR A 66 0.79 0.88 2.27
CA THR A 66 1.61 1.30 3.42
C THR A 66 3.08 1.37 3.03
N VAL A 67 3.62 0.31 2.40
CA VAL A 67 5.03 0.29 2.01
C VAL A 67 5.38 1.35 0.99
N LEU A 68 4.49 1.61 0.03
CA LEU A 68 4.68 2.67 -0.95
C LEU A 68 4.71 4.06 -0.29
N ALA A 69 3.80 4.33 0.66
CA ALA A 69 3.75 5.60 1.38
C ALA A 69 5.03 5.85 2.19
N SER A 70 5.52 4.82 2.89
CA SER A 70 6.75 4.88 3.67
C SER A 70 7.99 5.19 2.80
N GLU A 71 8.13 4.49 1.67
CA GLU A 71 9.26 4.74 0.75
C GLU A 71 9.15 6.13 0.09
N MET A 72 7.93 6.62 -0.19
CA MET A 72 7.74 8.00 -0.64
C MET A 72 8.21 9.01 0.41
N LEU A 73 7.91 8.78 1.69
CA LEU A 73 8.35 9.63 2.79
C LEU A 73 9.89 9.61 2.95
N ARG A 74 10.51 8.44 2.79
CA ARG A 74 11.97 8.30 2.77
C ARG A 74 12.63 9.05 1.62
N GLU A 75 12.02 9.06 0.44
CA GLU A 75 12.50 9.89 -0.67
C GLU A 75 12.25 11.38 -0.44
N ALA A 76 11.15 11.77 0.19
CA ALA A 76 10.93 13.16 0.59
C ALA A 76 11.98 13.66 1.57
N GLU A 77 12.42 12.84 2.53
CA GLU A 77 13.49 13.19 3.46
C GLU A 77 14.78 13.57 2.70
N LYS A 78 15.21 12.74 1.74
CA LYS A 78 16.39 13.02 0.89
C LYS A 78 16.25 14.33 0.10
N LEU A 79 15.05 14.64 -0.37
CA LEU A 79 14.79 15.89 -1.09
C LEU A 79 14.84 17.11 -0.14
N ILE A 80 14.35 16.96 1.09
CA ILE A 80 14.44 17.99 2.13
C ILE A 80 15.91 18.23 2.52
N GLU A 81 16.74 17.19 2.65
CA GLU A 81 18.19 17.31 2.86
C GLU A 81 18.88 18.10 1.73
N GLN A 82 18.37 17.99 0.50
CA GLN A 82 18.81 18.78 -0.64
C GLN A 82 18.25 20.22 -0.65
N LYS A 83 17.65 20.67 0.46
CA LYS A 83 17.06 22.00 0.66
C LYS A 83 15.86 22.29 -0.25
N LEU A 84 15.14 21.25 -0.71
CA LEU A 84 13.84 21.45 -1.36
C LEU A 84 12.77 21.72 -0.31
N HIS A 85 12.02 22.80 -0.52
CA HIS A 85 10.90 23.12 0.36
C HIS A 85 9.81 22.03 0.27
N PRO A 86 9.25 21.53 1.39
CA PRO A 86 8.25 20.46 1.38
C PRO A 86 7.05 20.72 0.47
N GLN A 87 6.60 21.97 0.36
CA GLN A 87 5.51 22.36 -0.54
C GLN A 87 5.82 22.07 -2.01
N THR A 88 7.08 22.19 -2.43
CA THR A 88 7.51 21.87 -3.79
C THR A 88 7.44 20.37 -4.06
N ILE A 89 7.85 19.55 -3.08
CA ILE A 89 7.76 18.08 -3.15
C ILE A 89 6.28 17.66 -3.28
N ILE A 90 5.41 18.20 -2.42
CA ILE A 90 3.97 17.93 -2.45
C ILE A 90 3.36 18.34 -3.80
N ALA A 91 3.76 19.50 -4.35
CA ALA A 91 3.30 19.93 -5.67
C ALA A 91 3.72 18.96 -6.78
N GLY A 92 4.96 18.46 -6.74
CA GLY A 92 5.48 17.45 -7.65
C GLY A 92 4.70 16.13 -7.58
N TRP A 93 4.47 15.60 -6.38
CA TRP A 93 3.69 14.38 -6.19
C TRP A 93 2.24 14.54 -6.65
N ARG A 94 1.59 15.68 -6.36
CA ARG A 94 0.24 15.97 -6.87
C ARG A 94 0.18 16.01 -8.39
N ALA A 95 1.22 16.52 -9.05
CA ALA A 95 1.31 16.50 -10.51
C ALA A 95 1.46 15.06 -11.02
N ALA A 96 2.30 14.24 -10.38
CA ALA A 96 2.47 12.83 -10.71
C ALA A 96 1.15 12.05 -10.56
N THR A 97 0.43 12.22 -9.44
CA THR A 97 -0.87 11.56 -9.20
C THR A 97 -1.90 11.86 -10.28
N LYS A 98 -1.84 13.03 -10.93
CA LYS A 98 -2.75 13.36 -12.05
C LYS A 98 -2.41 12.60 -13.34
N ALA A 99 -1.15 12.23 -13.54
CA ALA A 99 -0.69 11.50 -14.73
C ALA A 99 -0.76 9.97 -14.56
N THR A 100 -0.72 9.48 -13.32
CA THR A 100 -0.74 8.04 -13.02
C THR A 100 -1.96 7.31 -13.58
N PRO A 101 -3.22 7.80 -13.46
CA PRO A 101 -4.39 7.08 -13.97
C PRO A 101 -4.33 6.81 -15.46
N SER A 102 -3.92 7.80 -16.26
CA SER A 102 -3.76 7.63 -17.72
C SER A 102 -2.70 6.59 -18.08
N ALA A 103 -1.59 6.55 -17.33
CA ALA A 103 -0.55 5.56 -17.54
C ALA A 103 -1.04 4.14 -17.17
N LEU A 104 -1.76 4.02 -16.05
CA LEU A 104 -2.32 2.74 -15.60
C LEU A 104 -3.36 2.19 -16.58
N ILE A 105 -4.27 3.03 -17.07
CA ILE A 105 -5.29 2.64 -18.06
C ILE A 105 -4.63 2.19 -19.36
N THR A 106 -3.56 2.87 -19.80
CA THR A 106 -2.83 2.49 -21.02
C THR A 106 -2.10 1.15 -20.86
N ALA A 107 -1.64 0.84 -19.65
CA ALA A 107 -0.97 -0.43 -19.35
C ALA A 107 -1.94 -1.57 -19.02
N ALA A 108 -3.21 -1.26 -18.70
CA ALA A 108 -4.23 -2.23 -18.37
C ALA A 108 -4.61 -3.07 -19.59
N GLN A 109 -4.80 -4.38 -19.36
CA GLN A 109 -5.21 -5.32 -20.39
C GLN A 109 -6.52 -5.98 -19.98
N ASP A 110 -7.55 -5.76 -20.79
CA ASP A 110 -8.90 -6.28 -20.55
C ASP A 110 -9.31 -7.26 -21.65
N ASN A 111 -9.82 -8.44 -21.26
CA ASN A 111 -10.37 -9.46 -22.17
C ASN A 111 -11.89 -9.70 -22.00
N PRO A 112 -12.76 -8.67 -21.96
CA PRO A 112 -14.15 -8.81 -21.48
C PRO A 112 -15.10 -9.50 -22.46
N LYS A 113 -14.72 -9.61 -23.74
CA LYS A 113 -15.60 -10.12 -24.82
C LYS A 113 -15.51 -11.64 -25.01
N GLU A 114 -14.47 -12.28 -24.48
CA GLU A 114 -14.26 -13.72 -24.56
C GLU A 114 -14.52 -14.33 -23.19
N VAL A 115 -15.65 -15.03 -23.02
CA VAL A 115 -16.10 -15.57 -21.72
C VAL A 115 -15.07 -16.54 -21.14
N GLU A 116 -14.44 -17.34 -22.00
CA GLU A 116 -13.42 -18.33 -21.64
C GLU A 116 -12.14 -17.65 -21.18
N LYS A 117 -11.62 -16.65 -21.92
CA LYS A 117 -10.44 -15.89 -21.48
C LYS A 117 -10.73 -15.07 -20.23
N PHE A 118 -11.91 -14.47 -20.12
CA PHE A 118 -12.32 -13.73 -18.93
C PHE A 118 -12.35 -14.64 -17.70
N ARG A 119 -12.88 -15.87 -17.84
CA ARG A 119 -12.84 -16.87 -16.77
C ARG A 119 -11.40 -17.28 -16.44
N GLU A 120 -10.54 -17.49 -17.43
CA GLU A 120 -9.12 -17.79 -17.19
C GLU A 120 -8.41 -16.66 -16.45
N ASP A 121 -8.68 -15.40 -16.80
CA ASP A 121 -8.09 -14.24 -16.15
C ASP A 121 -8.58 -14.10 -14.71
N LEU A 122 -9.87 -14.33 -14.45
CA LEU A 122 -10.41 -14.40 -13.08
C LEU A 122 -9.77 -15.54 -12.27
N MET A 123 -9.56 -16.71 -12.88
CA MET A 123 -8.86 -17.82 -12.23
C MET A 123 -7.42 -17.44 -11.87
N LYS A 124 -6.69 -16.75 -12.77
CA LYS A 124 -5.31 -16.29 -12.49
C LYS A 124 -5.28 -15.24 -11.37
N ILE A 125 -6.20 -14.28 -11.39
CA ILE A 125 -6.30 -13.22 -10.38
C ILE A 125 -6.58 -13.86 -9.01
N ALA A 126 -7.64 -14.67 -8.90
CA ALA A 126 -7.99 -15.34 -7.65
C ALA A 126 -6.87 -16.27 -7.14
N TRP A 127 -6.18 -16.96 -8.05
CA TRP A 127 -5.01 -17.77 -7.71
C TRP A 127 -3.88 -16.92 -7.12
N MET A 128 -3.56 -15.79 -7.73
CA MET A 128 -2.50 -14.89 -7.25
C MET A 128 -2.82 -14.28 -5.89
N THR A 129 -4.07 -13.86 -5.66
CA THR A 129 -4.50 -13.30 -4.36
C THR A 129 -4.44 -14.34 -3.24
N LEU A 130 -4.87 -15.59 -3.50
CA LEU A 130 -4.88 -16.63 -2.48
C LEU A 130 -3.50 -17.28 -2.25
N ARG A 131 -2.53 -17.04 -3.14
CA ARG A 131 -1.17 -17.60 -3.05
C ARG A 131 -0.42 -17.15 -1.81
N SER A 132 -0.67 -15.93 -1.33
CA SER A 132 -0.03 -15.35 -0.15
C SER A 132 -0.73 -15.70 1.17
N LYS A 133 -1.81 -16.51 1.14
CA LYS A 133 -2.58 -16.87 2.33
C LYS A 133 -2.33 -18.33 2.74
N ILE A 134 -2.37 -18.60 4.04
CA ILE A 134 -2.28 -19.96 4.60
C ILE A 134 -3.60 -20.71 4.32
N LEU A 135 -3.73 -21.26 3.12
CA LEU A 135 -4.87 -22.08 2.72
C LEU A 135 -4.38 -23.42 2.17
N SER A 136 -4.92 -24.51 2.72
CA SER A 136 -4.79 -25.83 2.11
C SER A 136 -5.76 -25.93 0.93
N GLN A 137 -5.35 -26.61 -0.15
CA GLN A 137 -6.19 -26.78 -1.36
C GLN A 137 -6.63 -25.47 -2.04
N GLN A 138 -5.70 -24.54 -2.28
CA GLN A 138 -5.95 -23.27 -3.01
C GLN A 138 -6.78 -23.45 -4.30
N ASN A 139 -6.56 -24.53 -5.05
CA ASN A 139 -7.28 -24.81 -6.30
C ASN A 139 -8.80 -24.89 -6.12
N TYR A 140 -9.24 -25.48 -5.00
CA TYR A 140 -10.65 -25.63 -4.69
C TYR A 140 -11.29 -24.27 -4.41
N PHE A 141 -10.66 -23.47 -3.55
CA PHE A 141 -11.17 -22.15 -3.16
C PHE A 141 -11.16 -21.14 -4.32
N VAL A 142 -10.12 -21.17 -5.17
CA VAL A 142 -10.05 -20.35 -6.38
C VAL A 142 -11.21 -20.66 -7.32
N LYS A 143 -11.47 -21.95 -7.59
CA LYS A 143 -12.59 -22.36 -8.43
C LYS A 143 -13.93 -21.94 -7.84
N LEU A 144 -14.11 -22.13 -6.53
CA LEU A 144 -15.34 -21.77 -5.82
C LEU A 144 -15.61 -20.25 -5.90
N ALA A 145 -14.58 -19.42 -5.68
CA ALA A 145 -14.69 -17.97 -5.75
C ALA A 145 -15.06 -17.49 -7.16
N VAL A 146 -14.37 -18.00 -8.18
CA VAL A 146 -14.66 -17.64 -9.58
C VAL A 146 -16.05 -18.13 -10.02
N ASP A 147 -16.45 -19.33 -9.62
CA ASP A 147 -17.79 -19.85 -9.92
C ASP A 147 -18.90 -19.03 -9.25
N ALA A 148 -18.67 -18.54 -8.02
CA ALA A 148 -19.61 -17.65 -7.33
C ALA A 148 -19.74 -16.30 -8.06
N VAL A 149 -18.62 -15.64 -8.40
CA VAL A 149 -18.62 -14.37 -9.13
C VAL A 149 -19.29 -14.49 -10.50
N MET A 150 -19.02 -15.58 -11.23
CA MET A 150 -19.61 -15.82 -12.55
C MET A 150 -21.13 -16.08 -12.49
N ARG A 151 -21.67 -16.46 -11.34
CA ARG A 151 -23.12 -16.65 -11.10
C ARG A 151 -23.84 -15.38 -10.64
N MET A 152 -23.12 -14.32 -10.28
CA MET A 152 -23.69 -13.03 -9.88
C MET A 152 -24.05 -12.13 -11.08
N LYS A 153 -23.94 -12.66 -12.32
CA LYS A 153 -24.48 -12.04 -13.53
C LYS A 153 -25.96 -12.30 -13.70
#